data_AF-A0A4U2ZZC5-F1
#
_entry.id   AF-A0A4U2ZZC5-F1
#
_cell.length_a   1.000
_cell.length_b   1.000
_cell.length_c   1.000
_cell.angle_alpha   90.00
_cell.angle_beta   90.00
_cell.angle_gamma   90.00
#
_symmetry.space_group_name_H-M   'P 1'
#
loop_
_entity.id
_entity.type
_entity.pdbx_description
1 polymer ?
#
loop_
_entity_poly.entity_id
_entity_poly.type
_entity_poly.pdbx_seq_one_letter_code
_entity_poly.pdbx_strand_id
1 'polypeptide(L)'
;GGQSLKAITLVSEIHREFEVELPLGNIFAFPTIKELAVIIEEMMGKKETYEVIRLAPPQEYYEVSPAQKSMYIVSQLNGASTNYNITGAVFLEGEVNIVQIEKALQALINRHESLRTSFKQVQGKIVQKIHQNPEWN
;
A
#
# COMPACT_ATOMS: atom_id res chain seq x y z
N GLY A 1 0.65 24.95 -4.50
CA GLY A 1 1.61 23.98 -5.06
C GLY A 1 0.98 22.61 -5.06
N GLY A 2 0.31 22.26 -6.15
CA GLY A 2 -0.48 21.03 -6.30
C GLY A 2 0.43 19.82 -6.37
N GLN A 3 0.52 19.09 -5.27
CA GLN A 3 1.04 17.73 -5.25
C GLN A 3 -0.17 16.85 -5.04
N SER A 4 -0.45 15.93 -5.97
CA SER A 4 -1.62 15.02 -5.91
C SER A 4 -1.73 14.30 -4.56
N LEU A 5 -0.60 14.09 -3.88
CA LEU A 5 -0.55 13.57 -2.51
C LEU A 5 -1.35 14.45 -1.53
N LYS A 6 -1.21 15.78 -1.56
CA LYS A 6 -1.96 16.70 -0.69
C LYS A 6 -3.46 16.67 -0.99
N ALA A 7 -3.83 16.51 -2.27
CA ALA A 7 -5.23 16.36 -2.66
C ALA A 7 -5.82 15.04 -2.15
N ILE A 8 -5.07 13.94 -2.23
CA ILE A 8 -5.46 12.64 -1.66
C ILE A 8 -5.59 12.74 -0.13
N THR A 9 -4.64 13.39 0.56
CA THR A 9 -4.72 13.61 2.00
C THR A 9 -5.97 14.41 2.36
N LEU A 10 -6.25 15.50 1.65
CA LEU A 10 -7.44 16.31 1.87
C LEU A 10 -8.74 15.52 1.69
N VAL A 11 -8.87 14.73 0.61
CA VAL A 11 -10.04 13.87 0.39
C VAL A 11 -10.18 12.83 1.51
N SER A 12 -9.08 12.23 1.96
CA SER A 12 -9.10 11.28 3.07
C SER A 12 -9.53 11.91 4.39
N GLU A 13 -9.13 13.16 4.65
CA GLU A 13 -9.54 13.89 5.85
C GLU A 13 -11.01 14.30 5.79
N ILE A 14 -11.50 14.73 4.63
CA ILE A 14 -12.92 15.03 4.39
C ILE A 14 -13.78 13.78 4.64
N HIS A 15 -13.40 12.63 4.07
CA HIS A 15 -14.13 11.39 4.27
C HIS A 15 -14.16 10.98 5.75
N ARG A 16 -13.04 11.09 6.46
CA ARG A 16 -12.96 10.74 7.89
C ARG A 16 -13.83 11.65 8.77
N GLU A 17 -13.82 12.96 8.53
CA GLU A 17 -14.49 13.93 9.41
C GLU A 17 -15.97 14.11 9.09
N PHE A 18 -16.33 14.07 7.80
CA PHE A 18 -17.69 14.39 7.34
C PHE A 18 -18.47 13.16 6.84
N GLU A 19 -17.87 11.96 6.83
CA GLU A 19 -18.47 10.73 6.25
C GLU A 19 -18.89 10.92 4.78
N VAL A 20 -18.09 11.68 4.02
CA VAL A 20 -18.33 12.00 2.60
C VAL A 20 -17.15 11.54 1.75
N GLU A 21 -17.38 10.58 0.86
CA GLU A 21 -16.39 10.19 -0.15
C GLU A 21 -16.38 11.19 -1.30
N LEU A 22 -15.58 12.26 -1.16
CA LEU A 22 -15.42 13.26 -2.21
C LEU A 22 -14.53 12.72 -3.35
N PRO A 23 -15.02 12.63 -4.60
CA PRO A 23 -14.19 12.21 -5.71
C PRO A 23 -12.98 13.13 -5.89
N LEU A 24 -11.79 12.57 -6.10
CA LEU A 24 -10.56 13.36 -6.24
C LEU A 24 -10.64 14.43 -7.34
N GLY A 25 -11.38 14.14 -8.43
CA GLY A 25 -11.63 15.09 -9.51
C GLY A 25 -12.33 16.37 -9.03
N ASN A 26 -13.14 16.30 -7.99
CA ASN A 26 -13.87 17.45 -7.44
C ASN A 26 -12.93 18.48 -6.80
N ILE A 27 -11.79 18.04 -6.24
CA ILE A 27 -10.77 18.97 -5.73
C ILE A 27 -10.24 19.89 -6.83
N PHE A 28 -10.19 19.41 -8.07
CA PHE A 28 -9.70 20.18 -9.21
C PHE A 28 -10.82 20.93 -9.93
N ALA A 29 -12.03 20.36 -9.98
CA ALA A 29 -13.20 20.99 -10.58
C ALA A 29 -13.74 22.15 -9.74
N PHE A 30 -13.55 22.10 -8.41
CA PHE A 30 -14.04 23.06 -7.43
C PHE A 30 -12.87 23.52 -6.55
N PRO A 31 -11.95 24.34 -7.09
CA PRO A 31 -10.65 24.59 -6.47
C PRO A 31 -10.71 25.53 -5.25
N THR A 32 -11.88 26.02 -4.86
CA THR A 32 -12.05 26.91 -3.71
C THR A 32 -12.75 26.24 -2.54
N ILE A 33 -12.41 26.68 -1.32
CA ILE A 33 -13.06 26.21 -0.09
C ILE A 33 -14.57 26.44 -0.13
N LYS A 34 -15.01 27.56 -0.71
CA LYS A 34 -16.44 27.89 -0.84
C LYS A 34 -17.19 26.85 -1.67
N GLU A 35 -16.63 26.48 -2.82
CA GLU A 35 -17.27 25.50 -3.71
C GLU A 35 -17.23 24.09 -3.12
N LEU A 36 -16.10 23.70 -2.52
CA LEU A 36 -15.97 22.40 -1.84
C LEU A 36 -16.94 22.28 -0.66
N ALA A 37 -17.14 23.34 0.12
CA ALA A 37 -18.06 23.32 1.25
C ALA A 37 -19.50 23.02 0.81
N VAL A 38 -19.97 23.68 -0.27
CA VAL A 38 -21.31 23.43 -0.83
C VAL A 38 -21.46 21.97 -1.25
N ILE A 39 -20.47 21.40 -1.93
CA ILE A 39 -20.53 20.01 -2.41
C ILE A 39 -20.50 19.03 -1.25
N ILE A 40 -19.65 19.27 -0.25
CA ILE A 40 -19.60 18.41 0.94
C ILE A 40 -20.96 18.43 1.63
N GLU A 41 -21.55 19.61 1.85
CA GLU A 41 -22.89 19.75 2.45
C GLU A 41 -23.99 19.03 1.65
N GLU A 42 -23.95 19.08 0.32
CA GLU A 42 -24.89 18.36 -0.55
C GLU A 42 -24.72 16.84 -0.51
N MET A 43 -23.51 16.36 -0.21
CA MET A 43 -23.19 14.94 -0.09
C MET A 43 -23.44 14.40 1.33
N MET A 44 -23.43 15.26 2.34
CA MET A 44 -23.77 14.89 3.72
C MET A 44 -25.19 14.31 3.79
N GLY A 45 -25.34 13.19 4.49
CA GLY A 45 -26.62 12.47 4.60
C GLY A 45 -26.82 11.35 3.57
N LYS A 46 -26.03 11.32 2.48
CA LYS A 46 -25.82 10.09 1.70
C LYS A 46 -24.77 9.25 2.43
N LYS A 47 -25.19 8.58 3.51
CA LYS A 47 -24.27 7.80 4.35
C LYS A 47 -23.62 6.67 3.56
N GLU A 48 -22.40 6.91 3.08
CA GLU A 48 -21.41 5.87 2.93
C GLU A 48 -20.54 5.92 4.17
N THR A 49 -20.75 4.95 5.07
CA THR A 49 -19.98 4.85 6.30
C THR A 49 -18.51 4.66 5.95
N TYR A 50 -17.65 5.54 6.47
CA TYR A 50 -16.21 5.34 6.41
C TYR A 50 -15.85 4.02 7.10
N GLU A 51 -15.51 3.00 6.32
CA GLU A 51 -15.04 1.73 6.85
C GLU A 51 -13.52 1.77 7.04
N VAL A 52 -13.10 1.83 8.30
CA VAL A 52 -11.69 1.67 8.68
C VAL A 52 -11.22 0.28 8.28
N ILE A 53 -10.07 0.21 7.59
CA ILE A 53 -9.38 -1.06 7.35
C ILE A 53 -8.96 -1.63 8.71
N ARG A 54 -9.67 -2.66 9.16
CA ARG A 54 -9.38 -3.35 10.42
C ARG A 54 -8.24 -4.32 10.26
N LEU A 55 -7.49 -4.55 11.34
CA LEU A 55 -6.53 -5.62 11.38
C LEU A 55 -7.26 -6.96 11.18
N ALA A 56 -6.85 -7.72 10.17
CA ALA A 56 -7.36 -9.06 9.96
C ALA A 56 -6.89 -9.99 11.10
N PRO A 57 -7.72 -10.96 11.53
CA PRO A 57 -7.27 -11.96 12.50
C PRO A 57 -6.08 -12.77 11.95
N PRO A 58 -5.26 -13.37 12.82
CA PRO A 58 -4.20 -14.29 12.39
C PRO A 58 -4.77 -15.45 11.56
N GLN A 59 -4.21 -15.65 10.38
CA GLN A 59 -4.58 -16.72 9.45
C GLN A 59 -3.32 -17.38 8.90
N GLU A 60 -3.42 -18.64 8.47
CA GLU A 60 -2.30 -19.32 7.80
C GLU A 60 -2.00 -18.69 6.43
N TYR A 61 -3.05 -18.25 5.74
CA TYR A 61 -3.00 -17.64 4.41
C TYR A 61 -3.95 -16.44 4.33
N TYR A 62 -3.54 -15.44 3.55
CA TYR A 62 -4.34 -14.26 3.24
C TYR A 62 -4.60 -14.16 1.74
N GLU A 63 -5.70 -13.54 1.36
CA GLU A 63 -5.99 -13.29 -0.06
C GLU A 63 -4.98 -12.32 -0.67
N VAL A 64 -4.64 -12.53 -1.94
CA VAL A 64 -3.83 -11.57 -2.71
C VAL A 64 -4.71 -10.41 -3.19
N SER A 65 -4.13 -9.21 -3.25
CA SER A 65 -4.75 -8.11 -3.97
C SER A 65 -4.82 -8.41 -5.48
N PRO A 66 -5.73 -7.74 -6.23
CA PRO A 66 -5.78 -7.88 -7.69
C PRO A 66 -4.44 -7.59 -8.37
N ALA A 67 -3.70 -6.58 -7.90
CA ALA A 67 -2.39 -6.23 -8.43
C ALA A 67 -1.35 -7.34 -8.18
N GLN A 68 -1.33 -7.93 -6.99
CA GLN A 68 -0.46 -9.07 -6.67
C GLN A 68 -0.82 -10.30 -7.50
N LYS A 69 -2.11 -10.57 -7.72
CA LYS A 69 -2.57 -11.68 -8.57
C LYS A 69 -2.06 -11.52 -10.00
N SER A 70 -2.23 -10.33 -10.59
CA SER A 70 -1.74 -10.03 -11.93
C SER A 70 -0.22 -10.18 -12.02
N MET A 71 0.51 -9.62 -11.04
CA MET A 71 1.97 -9.72 -10.97
C MET A 71 2.44 -11.19 -10.90
N TYR A 72 1.81 -11.98 -10.04
CA TYR A 72 2.12 -13.40 -9.89
C TYR A 72 1.91 -14.15 -11.20
N ILE A 73 0.78 -13.94 -11.88
CA ILE A 73 0.50 -14.57 -13.18
C ILE A 73 1.59 -14.23 -14.20
N VAL A 74 1.96 -12.95 -14.32
CA VAL A 74 3.02 -12.56 -15.27
C VAL A 74 4.37 -13.18 -14.89
N SER A 75 4.69 -13.26 -13.60
CA SER A 75 5.93 -13.91 -13.13
C SER A 75 5.99 -15.40 -13.48
N GLN A 76 4.85 -16.11 -13.48
CA GLN A 76 4.79 -17.52 -13.84
C GLN A 76 4.87 -17.76 -15.36
N LEU A 77 4.29 -16.86 -16.17
CA LEU A 77 4.30 -16.97 -17.62
C LEU A 77 5.68 -16.66 -18.23
N ASN A 78 6.40 -15.69 -17.67
CA ASN A 78 7.69 -15.23 -18.20
C ASN A 78 8.89 -15.98 -17.61
N GLY A 79 8.67 -16.99 -16.75
CA GLY A 79 9.74 -17.72 -16.06
C GLY A 79 10.61 -16.81 -15.19
N ALA A 80 11.91 -17.12 -15.09
CA ALA A 80 12.89 -16.32 -14.36
C ALA A 80 13.21 -15.00 -15.10
N SER A 81 12.24 -14.09 -15.12
CA SER A 81 12.34 -12.75 -15.71
C SER A 81 12.61 -11.71 -14.63
N THR A 82 13.48 -10.73 -14.93
CA THR A 82 13.81 -9.61 -14.05
C THR A 82 12.91 -8.38 -14.26
N ASN A 83 11.86 -8.49 -15.08
CA ASN A 83 11.04 -7.35 -15.52
C ASN A 83 10.35 -6.58 -14.36
N TYR A 84 10.22 -7.23 -13.20
CA TYR A 84 9.59 -6.64 -12.01
C TYR A 84 10.56 -6.47 -10.84
N ASN A 85 11.87 -6.61 -11.08
CA ASN A 85 12.86 -6.30 -10.07
C ASN A 85 12.94 -4.78 -9.90
N ILE A 86 12.71 -4.30 -8.69
CA ILE A 86 12.99 -2.92 -8.31
C ILE A 86 14.44 -2.89 -7.80
N THR A 87 15.33 -2.30 -8.58
CA THR A 87 16.75 -2.18 -8.23
C THR A 87 17.07 -0.74 -7.87
N GLY A 88 17.95 -0.57 -6.88
CA GLY A 88 18.43 0.73 -6.44
C GLY A 88 19.87 0.60 -5.98
N ALA A 89 20.66 1.65 -6.19
CA ALA A 89 22.01 1.77 -5.68
C ALA A 89 22.15 3.12 -4.99
N VAL A 90 22.89 3.15 -3.89
CA VAL A 90 23.15 4.35 -3.11
C VAL A 90 24.66 4.50 -2.96
N PHE A 91 25.16 5.70 -3.24
CA PHE A 91 26.56 6.03 -2.96
C PHE A 91 26.67 6.54 -1.53
N LEU A 92 27.58 5.96 -0.75
CA LEU A 92 27.82 6.33 0.64
C LEU A 92 29.25 6.87 0.74
N GLU A 93 29.40 8.08 1.26
CA GLU A 93 30.69 8.71 1.52
C GLU A 93 31.02 8.64 3.01
N GLY A 94 32.27 8.32 3.34
CA GLY A 94 32.76 8.22 4.72
C GLY A 94 32.89 6.78 5.23
N GLU A 95 32.97 6.62 6.55
CA GLU A 95 33.10 5.31 7.19
C GLU A 95 31.76 4.56 7.16
N VAL A 96 31.72 3.47 6.39
CA VAL A 96 30.54 2.62 6.27
C VAL A 96 30.67 1.41 7.18
N ASN A 97 29.77 1.30 8.17
CA ASN A 97 29.67 0.12 9.02
C ASN A 97 28.68 -0.90 8.42
N ILE A 98 29.22 -1.88 7.70
CA ILE A 98 28.42 -2.93 7.03
C ILE A 98 27.54 -3.70 8.02
N VAL A 99 28.04 -3.99 9.23
CA VAL A 99 27.27 -4.69 10.27
C VAL A 99 26.05 -3.88 10.71
N GLN A 100 26.15 -2.55 10.76
CA GLN A 100 25.00 -1.71 11.07
C GLN A 100 23.98 -1.66 9.93
N ILE A 101 24.44 -1.62 8.67
CA ILE A 101 23.57 -1.67 7.51
C ILE A 101 22.78 -2.98 7.49
N GLU A 102 23.45 -4.12 7.71
CA GLU A 102 22.81 -5.43 7.79
C GLU A 102 21.75 -5.47 8.90
N LYS A 103 22.07 -4.97 10.10
CA LYS A 103 21.10 -4.87 11.20
C LYS A 103 19.90 -3.98 10.85
N ALA A 104 20.13 -2.87 10.15
CA ALA A 104 19.06 -1.97 9.72
C ALA A 104 18.15 -2.65 8.68
N LEU A 105 18.72 -3.37 7.71
CA LEU A 105 17.96 -4.15 6.73
C LEU A 105 17.15 -5.26 7.41
N GLN A 106 17.75 -5.98 8.36
CA GLN A 106 17.03 -7.00 9.13
C GLN A 106 15.88 -6.39 9.95
N ALA A 107 16.08 -5.20 10.53
CA ALA A 107 15.02 -4.48 11.24
C ALA A 107 13.87 -4.07 10.30
N LEU A 108 14.17 -3.64 9.07
CA LEU A 108 13.15 -3.34 8.06
C LEU A 108 12.37 -4.60 7.67
N ILE A 109 13.05 -5.72 7.44
CA ILE A 109 12.40 -7.00 7.12
C ILE A 109 11.48 -7.43 8.28
N ASN A 110 11.95 -7.35 9.52
CA ASN A 110 11.13 -7.72 10.68
C ASN A 110 9.91 -6.80 10.84
N ARG A 111 10.08 -5.49 10.60
CA ARG A 111 9.02 -4.47 10.69
C ARG A 111 7.93 -4.62 9.62
N HIS A 112 8.29 -4.97 8.39
CA HIS A 112 7.36 -4.96 7.26
C HIS A 112 6.97 -6.37 6.81
N GLU A 113 5.70 -6.75 7.01
CA GLU A 113 5.18 -8.08 6.63
C GLU A 113 5.36 -8.38 5.14
N SER A 114 5.28 -7.37 4.26
CA SER A 114 5.49 -7.52 2.83
C SER A 114 6.88 -8.08 2.48
N LEU A 115 7.91 -7.71 3.25
CA LEU A 115 9.28 -8.22 3.07
C LEU A 115 9.43 -9.67 3.57
N ARG A 116 8.46 -10.18 4.34
CA ARG A 116 8.42 -11.54 4.87
C ARG A 116 7.28 -12.36 4.28
N THR A 117 6.74 -11.92 3.13
CA THR A 117 5.60 -12.57 2.49
C THR A 117 6.06 -13.40 1.30
N SER A 118 5.62 -14.65 1.24
CA SER A 118 5.73 -15.51 0.07
C SER A 118 4.36 -15.75 -0.55
N PHE A 119 4.30 -16.03 -1.85
CA PHE A 119 3.08 -16.40 -2.55
C PHE A 119 3.03 -17.92 -2.75
N LYS A 120 1.86 -18.52 -2.52
CA LYS A 120 1.63 -19.95 -2.73
C LYS A 120 0.38 -20.20 -3.55
N GLN A 121 0.35 -21.32 -4.26
CA GLN A 121 -0.88 -21.83 -4.86
C GLN A 121 -1.48 -22.91 -3.95
N VAL A 122 -2.68 -22.65 -3.42
CA VAL A 122 -3.41 -23.58 -2.55
C VAL A 122 -4.81 -23.76 -3.14
N GLN A 123 -5.19 -25.01 -3.44
CA GLN A 123 -6.50 -25.34 -4.03
C GLN A 123 -6.84 -24.49 -5.29
N GLY A 124 -5.84 -24.26 -6.15
CA GLY A 124 -5.99 -23.46 -7.37
C GLY A 124 -6.07 -21.94 -7.16
N LYS A 125 -6.01 -21.44 -5.92
CA LYS A 125 -5.97 -20.01 -5.59
C LYS A 125 -4.56 -19.57 -5.20
N ILE A 126 -4.18 -18.36 -5.61
CA ILE A 126 -2.93 -17.74 -5.18
C ILE A 126 -3.21 -17.04 -3.85
N VAL A 127 -2.38 -17.31 -2.85
CA VAL A 127 -2.51 -16.77 -1.49
C VAL A 127 -1.17 -16.23 -0.99
N GLN A 128 -1.24 -15.32 -0.04
CA GLN A 128 -0.09 -14.78 0.68
C GLN A 128 0.16 -15.60 1.94
N LYS A 129 1.41 -15.93 2.22
CA LYS A 129 1.87 -16.49 3.50
C LYS A 129 2.89 -15.55 4.11
N ILE A 130 2.59 -15.04 5.31
CA ILE A 130 3.46 -14.17 6.10
C ILE A 130 4.31 -15.04 7.02
N HIS A 131 5.64 -14.92 6.94
CA HIS A 131 6.58 -15.68 7.77
C HIS A 131 6.96 -14.84 8.99
N GLN A 132 6.75 -15.35 10.21
CA GLN A 132 7.06 -14.61 11.43
C GLN A 132 8.56 -14.34 11.59
N ASN A 133 9.39 -15.36 11.39
CA ASN A 133 10.84 -15.29 11.41
C ASN A 133 11.39 -15.98 10.15
N PRO A 134 11.45 -15.29 9.00
CA PRO A 134 12.09 -15.84 7.82
C PRO A 134 13.59 -16.01 8.09
N GLU A 135 14.09 -17.23 7.92
CA GLU A 135 15.53 -17.48 7.86
C GLU A 135 16.01 -17.08 6.47
N TRP A 136 16.75 -15.97 6.41
CA TRP A 136 17.48 -15.56 5.21
C TRP A 136 18.89 -16.12 5.35
N ASN A 137 19.07 -17.39 4.95
CA ASN A 137 20.40 -17.99 4.76
C ASN A 137 20.79 -17.90 3.28
#